data_AF-T1A818-F1
#
_entry.id   AF-T1A818-F1
#
_cell.length_a   1.000
_cell.length_b   1.000
_cell.length_c   1.000
_cell.angle_alpha   90.00
_cell.angle_beta   90.00
_cell.angle_gamma   90.00
#
_symmetry.space_group_name_H-M   'P 1'
#
loop_
_entity.id
_entity.type
_entity.pdbx_description
1 polymer ?
#
loop_
_entity_poly.entity_id
_entity_poly.type
_entity_poly.pdbx_seq_one_letter_code
_entity_poly.pdbx_strand_id
1 'polypeptide(L)'
;MLRNAAVHGIEPDAVRRAGSKSVTGLVRVQFRRLESGCELVFEDDGAGLSPETLKEAAVRKQLLTAEQAAELDNRSALALIFKPGFSTRAEVSMDAGRGTGMDVVAKAVYALGGRIGVSTHPGRFTRFKIALPAPSQTAVA
;
A
#
# COMPACT_ATOMS: atom_id res chain seq x y z
N MET A 1 2.44 -5.51 -4.74
CA MET A 1 1.06 -5.14 -4.32
C MET A 1 0.13 -6.36 -4.30
N LEU A 2 -0.07 -7.06 -5.42
CA LEU A 2 -0.84 -8.32 -5.48
C LEU A 2 -0.46 -9.34 -4.40
N ARG A 3 0.83 -9.66 -4.29
CA ARG A 3 1.34 -10.55 -3.22
C ARG A 3 1.01 -10.03 -1.82
N ASN A 4 1.10 -8.72 -1.58
CA ASN A 4 0.83 -8.15 -0.26
C ASN A 4 -0.64 -8.33 0.11
N ALA A 5 -1.57 -8.14 -0.82
CA ALA A 5 -2.97 -8.43 -0.53
C ALA A 5 -3.20 -9.92 -0.28
N ALA A 6 -2.65 -10.80 -1.12
CA ALA A 6 -2.87 -12.24 -1.00
C ALA A 6 -2.27 -12.82 0.30
N VAL A 7 -1.10 -12.33 0.73
CA VAL A 7 -0.40 -12.87 1.91
C VAL A 7 -0.74 -12.10 3.19
N HIS A 8 -1.10 -10.82 3.11
CA HIS A 8 -1.27 -9.95 4.29
C HIS A 8 -2.58 -9.17 4.32
N GLY A 9 -3.20 -8.93 3.17
CA GLY A 9 -4.44 -8.15 3.09
C GLY A 9 -5.68 -8.99 3.43
N ILE A 10 -5.83 -10.14 2.78
CA ILE A 10 -6.96 -11.04 2.98
C ILE A 10 -6.82 -11.77 4.32
N GLU A 11 -7.83 -11.61 5.18
CA GLU A 11 -7.86 -12.27 6.49
C GLU A 11 -8.23 -13.75 6.37
N PRO A 12 -7.89 -14.60 7.36
CA PRO A 12 -8.33 -15.99 7.38
C PRO A 12 -9.86 -16.14 7.45
N ASP A 13 -10.38 -17.26 6.96
CA ASP A 13 -11.81 -17.59 6.90
C ASP A 13 -12.58 -17.29 8.18
N ALA A 14 -12.01 -17.65 9.34
CA ALA A 14 -12.64 -17.42 10.64
C ALA A 14 -12.87 -15.93 10.93
N VAL A 15 -11.86 -15.09 10.63
CA VAL A 15 -11.94 -13.63 10.80
C VAL A 15 -12.93 -13.03 9.81
N ARG A 16 -12.93 -13.51 8.56
CA ARG A 16 -13.85 -13.03 7.52
C ARG A 16 -15.31 -13.33 7.86
N ARG A 17 -15.61 -14.54 8.36
CA ARG A 17 -16.96 -14.91 8.83
C ARG A 17 -17.42 -14.04 9.99
N ALA A 18 -16.54 -13.79 10.97
CA ALA A 18 -16.87 -12.90 12.09
C ALA A 18 -17.19 -11.46 11.62
N GLY A 19 -16.51 -10.99 10.58
CA GLY A 19 -16.78 -9.70 9.94
C GLY A 19 -17.93 -9.70 8.93
N SER A 20 -18.71 -10.77 8.79
CA SER A 20 -19.77 -10.93 7.78
C SER A 20 -19.28 -10.75 6.32
N LYS A 21 -18.03 -11.13 6.05
CA LYS A 21 -17.41 -11.06 4.71
C LYS A 21 -17.48 -12.43 4.03
N SER A 22 -17.42 -12.42 2.69
CA SER A 22 -17.28 -13.65 1.89
C SER A 22 -16.05 -14.44 2.34
N VAL A 23 -16.16 -15.76 2.43
CA VAL A 23 -15.04 -16.64 2.79
C VAL A 23 -13.89 -16.49 1.78
N THR A 24 -14.23 -16.45 0.50
CA THR A 24 -13.26 -16.14 -0.57
C THR A 24 -12.92 -14.65 -0.55
N GLY A 25 -11.64 -14.33 -0.40
CA GLY A 25 -11.12 -12.97 -0.58
C GLY A 25 -11.08 -12.55 -2.04
N LEU A 26 -11.32 -11.26 -2.29
CA LEU A 26 -11.33 -10.67 -3.62
C LEU A 26 -10.19 -9.66 -3.75
N VAL A 27 -9.41 -9.82 -4.81
CA VAL A 27 -8.42 -8.83 -5.24
C VAL A 27 -8.77 -8.40 -6.66
N ARG A 28 -9.00 -7.11 -6.84
CA ARG A 28 -9.39 -6.50 -8.12
C ARG A 28 -8.25 -5.64 -8.65
N VAL A 29 -7.92 -5.83 -9.92
CA VAL A 29 -6.99 -4.99 -10.68
C VAL A 29 -7.74 -4.34 -11.83
N GLN A 30 -7.66 -3.03 -11.94
CA GLN A 30 -8.26 -2.27 -13.03
C GLN A 30 -7.19 -1.43 -13.69
N PHE A 31 -7.14 -1.47 -15.02
CA PHE A 31 -6.29 -0.61 -15.82
C PHE A 31 -7.17 0.27 -16.70
N ARG A 32 -6.87 1.57 -16.73
CA ARG A 32 -7.54 2.55 -17.58
C ARG A 32 -6.51 3.36 -18.33
N ARG A 33 -6.68 3.46 -19.64
CA ARG A 33 -5.95 4.42 -20.47
C ARG A 33 -6.70 5.75 -20.44
N LEU A 34 -5.97 6.84 -20.23
CA LEU A 34 -6.47 8.20 -20.23
C LEU A 34 -5.69 8.98 -21.30
N GLU A 35 -6.21 10.11 -21.77
CA GLU A 35 -5.44 10.98 -22.67
C GLU A 35 -4.15 11.48 -21.99
N SER A 36 -4.21 11.73 -20.68
CA SER A 36 -3.09 12.17 -19.87
C SER A 36 -2.10 11.05 -19.47
N GLY A 37 -2.36 9.79 -19.85
CA GLY A 37 -1.50 8.64 -19.52
C GLY A 37 -2.27 7.37 -19.19
N CYS A 38 -1.98 6.77 -18.03
CA CYS A 38 -2.70 5.60 -17.57
C CYS A 38 -2.90 5.57 -16.05
N GLU A 39 -3.93 4.86 -15.64
CA GLU A 39 -4.31 4.64 -14.26
C GLU A 39 -4.38 3.14 -13.99
N LEU A 40 -3.70 2.68 -12.94
CA LEU A 40 -3.79 1.33 -12.42
C LEU A 40 -4.37 1.41 -11.00
N VAL A 41 -5.50 0.74 -10.79
CA VAL A 41 -6.14 0.60 -9.47
C VAL A 41 -6.03 -0.84 -9.02
N PHE A 42 -5.53 -1.01 -7.82
CA PHE A 42 -5.46 -2.29 -7.13
C PHE A 42 -6.31 -2.19 -5.86
N GLU A 43 -7.22 -3.13 -5.64
CA GLU A 43 -8.08 -3.16 -4.46
C GLU A 43 -8.21 -4.59 -3.93
N ASP A 44 -8.06 -4.76 -2.62
CA ASP A 44 -8.46 -5.96 -1.92
C ASP A 44 -9.67 -5.69 -1.02
N ASP A 45 -10.46 -6.72 -0.73
CA ASP A 45 -11.52 -6.68 0.28
C ASP A 45 -11.03 -7.20 1.65
N GLY A 46 -9.77 -6.94 1.97
CA GLY A 46 -9.08 -7.46 3.15
C GLY A 46 -9.34 -6.67 4.43
N ALA A 47 -8.44 -6.82 5.40
CA ALA A 47 -8.51 -6.15 6.71
C ALA A 47 -8.39 -4.63 6.64
N GLY A 48 -8.01 -4.07 5.48
CA GLY A 48 -7.58 -2.68 5.42
C GLY A 48 -6.27 -2.43 6.18
N LEU A 49 -5.83 -1.18 6.17
CA LEU A 49 -4.73 -0.68 6.99
C LEU A 49 -5.28 0.13 8.17
N SER A 50 -4.75 -0.12 9.37
CA SER A 50 -4.99 0.72 10.56
C SER A 50 -3.89 1.78 10.70
N PRO A 51 -4.23 3.08 10.68
CA PRO A 51 -3.28 4.16 10.98
C PRO A 51 -2.54 3.96 12.30
N GLU A 52 -3.23 3.47 13.32
CA GLU A 52 -2.70 3.23 14.67
C GLU A 52 -1.63 2.13 14.63
N THR A 53 -1.92 0.99 14.00
CA THR A 53 -0.93 -0.08 13.82
C THR A 53 0.30 0.38 13.03
N LEU A 54 0.12 1.26 12.04
CA LEU A 54 1.24 1.83 11.27
C LEU A 54 2.09 2.77 12.12
N LYS A 55 1.48 3.62 12.94
CA LYS A 55 2.16 4.49 13.90
C LYS A 55 2.96 3.67 14.92
N GLU A 56 2.34 2.68 15.53
CA GLU A 56 3.00 1.78 16.47
C GLU A 56 4.18 1.04 15.84
N ALA A 57 4.03 0.57 14.59
CA ALA A 57 5.11 -0.06 13.85
C ALA A 57 6.27 0.92 13.57
N ALA A 58 5.97 2.18 13.25
CA ALA A 58 6.98 3.21 13.03
C ALA A 58 7.79 3.51 14.30
N VAL A 59 7.11 3.62 15.45
CA VAL A 59 7.75 3.84 16.76
C VAL A 59 8.62 2.64 17.14
N ARG A 60 8.08 1.42 17.02
CA ARG A 60 8.82 0.18 17.33
C ARG A 60 10.08 0.02 16.49
N LYS A 61 10.05 0.50 15.24
CA LYS A 61 11.20 0.50 14.31
C LYS A 61 12.07 1.75 14.42
N GLN A 62 11.84 2.61 15.41
CA GLN A 62 12.61 3.85 15.65
C GLN A 62 12.62 4.80 14.44
N LEU A 63 11.62 4.73 13.57
CA LEU A 63 11.46 5.65 12.45
C LEU A 63 10.82 6.98 12.88
N LEU A 64 10.08 6.96 14.00
CA LEU A 64 9.45 8.10 14.65
C LEU A 64 9.54 7.93 16.17
N THR A 65 9.51 9.03 16.92
CA THR A 65 9.23 8.99 18.35
C THR A 65 7.73 8.82 18.62
N ALA A 66 7.36 8.49 19.86
CA ALA A 66 5.95 8.36 20.24
C ALA A 66 5.19 9.68 20.05
N GLU A 67 5.84 10.80 20.36
CA GLU A 67 5.31 12.16 20.21
C GLU A 67 5.06 12.47 18.73
N GLN A 68 6.06 12.22 17.86
CA GLN A 68 5.93 12.42 16.43
C GLN A 68 4.82 11.56 15.82
N ALA A 69 4.66 10.31 16.28
CA ALA A 69 3.61 9.43 15.81
C ALA A 69 2.20 9.87 16.26
N ALA A 70 2.09 10.48 17.45
CA ALA A 70 0.83 11.02 17.96
C ALA A 70 0.34 12.21 17.13
N GLU A 71 1.24 13.03 16.61
CA GLU A 71 0.93 14.21 15.78
C GLU A 71 0.47 13.86 14.36
N LEU A 72 0.75 12.65 13.86
CA LEU A 72 0.36 12.27 12.51
C LEU A 72 -1.16 12.14 12.38
N ASP A 73 -1.74 12.77 11.35
CA ASP A 73 -3.08 12.46 10.92
C ASP A 73 -3.15 11.08 10.24
N ASN A 74 -4.37 10.56 10.03
CA ASN A 74 -4.55 9.25 9.42
C ASN A 74 -3.92 9.15 8.04
N ARG A 75 -3.96 10.22 7.25
CA ARG A 75 -3.37 10.25 5.91
C ARG A 75 -1.85 10.11 5.95
N SER A 76 -1.19 10.84 6.84
CA SER A 76 0.26 10.79 7.01
C SER A 76 0.72 9.46 7.60
N ALA A 77 -0.06 8.90 8.52
CA ALA A 77 0.17 7.54 9.04
C ALA A 77 0.09 6.49 7.91
N LEU A 78 -0.91 6.57 7.02
CA LEU A 78 -0.99 5.69 5.86
C LEU A 78 0.19 5.85 4.90
N ALA A 79 0.73 7.07 4.76
CA ALA A 79 1.88 7.33 3.91
C ALA A 79 3.18 6.65 4.41
N LEU A 80 3.24 6.22 5.68
CA LEU A 80 4.37 5.49 6.24
C LEU A 80 4.67 4.20 5.46
N ILE A 81 3.67 3.57 4.83
CA ILE A 81 3.87 2.37 4.02
C ILE A 81 4.82 2.60 2.83
N PHE A 82 4.98 3.84 2.37
CA PHE A 82 5.88 4.20 1.28
C PHE A 82 7.29 4.56 1.76
N LYS A 83 7.54 4.62 3.08
CA LYS A 83 8.86 4.94 3.62
C LYS A 83 9.84 3.78 3.40
N PRO A 84 11.10 4.07 3.02
CA PRO A 84 12.13 3.04 2.88
C PRO A 84 12.27 2.21 4.16
N GLY A 85 12.33 0.88 4.01
CA GLY A 85 12.48 -0.05 5.13
C GLY A 85 11.25 -0.18 6.05
N PHE A 86 10.14 0.50 5.74
CA PHE A 86 8.92 0.38 6.53
C PHE A 86 8.18 -0.94 6.24
N SER A 87 7.79 -1.61 7.32
CA SER A 87 6.92 -2.79 7.28
C SER A 87 6.23 -2.92 8.63
N THR A 88 5.00 -3.44 8.66
CA THR A 88 4.28 -3.74 9.89
C THR A 88 4.74 -5.04 10.55
N ARG A 89 5.55 -5.86 9.84
CA ARG A 89 6.06 -7.13 10.37
C ARG A 89 7.08 -6.91 11.49
N ALA A 90 6.89 -7.66 12.58
CA ALA A 90 7.78 -7.67 13.73
C ALA A 90 9.15 -8.26 13.38
N GLU A 91 9.20 -9.32 12.57
CA GLU A 91 10.44 -9.97 12.16
C GLU A 91 10.88 -9.54 10.75
N VAL A 92 12.19 -9.38 10.59
CA VAL A 92 12.83 -9.22 9.28
C VAL A 92 12.91 -10.60 8.62
N SER A 93 11.86 -11.00 7.91
CA SER A 93 11.93 -12.23 7.10
C SER A 93 12.98 -12.05 5.99
N MET A 94 13.77 -13.08 5.66
CA MET A 94 14.82 -13.03 4.63
C MET A 94 14.35 -12.58 3.24
N ASP A 95 13.03 -12.60 2.97
CA ASP A 95 12.41 -11.97 1.80
C ASP A 95 12.53 -10.42 1.76
N ALA A 96 12.87 -9.77 2.87
CA ALA A 96 13.01 -8.31 2.96
C ALA A 96 14.28 -7.77 2.26
N GLY A 97 15.22 -8.64 1.89
CA GLY A 97 16.55 -8.25 1.39
C GLY A 97 16.67 -7.86 -0.08
N ARG A 98 15.60 -7.89 -0.89
CA ARG A 98 15.71 -7.70 -2.37
C ARG A 98 14.63 -6.84 -3.03
N GLY A 99 14.01 -5.94 -2.29
CA GLY A 99 13.15 -4.91 -2.93
C GLY A 99 11.70 -5.30 -3.15
N THR A 100 11.13 -6.11 -2.26
CA THR A 100 9.69 -6.43 -2.23
C THR A 100 8.90 -5.50 -1.29
N GLY A 101 9.30 -4.24 -1.21
CA GLY A 101 8.67 -3.21 -0.38
C GLY A 101 7.78 -2.28 -1.19
N MET A 102 6.83 -1.65 -0.51
CA MET A 102 5.98 -0.63 -1.13
C MET A 102 6.78 0.67 -1.43
N ASP A 103 7.94 0.85 -0.79
CA ASP A 103 8.91 1.91 -1.09
C ASP A 103 9.56 1.73 -2.47
N VAL A 104 9.89 0.50 -2.88
CA VAL A 104 10.42 0.21 -4.23
C VAL A 104 9.37 0.48 -5.29
N VAL A 105 8.11 0.08 -5.04
CA VAL A 105 6.98 0.39 -5.92
C VAL A 105 6.81 1.91 -6.05
N ALA A 106 6.83 2.64 -4.94
CA ALA A 106 6.71 4.10 -4.94
C ALA A 106 7.85 4.76 -5.73
N LYS A 107 9.11 4.35 -5.48
CA LYS A 107 10.28 4.85 -6.22
C LYS A 107 10.16 4.61 -7.72
N ALA A 108 9.75 3.42 -8.15
CA ALA A 108 9.55 3.09 -9.56
C ALA A 108 8.46 3.97 -10.19
N VAL A 109 7.34 4.20 -9.48
CA VAL A 109 6.28 5.10 -9.94
C VAL A 109 6.77 6.54 -10.06
N TYR A 110 7.49 7.05 -9.07
CA TYR A 110 8.03 8.42 -9.09
C TYR A 110 9.09 8.62 -10.18
N ALA A 111 9.93 7.62 -10.45
CA ALA A 111 10.92 7.66 -11.53
C ALA A 111 10.29 7.79 -12.92
N LEU A 112 9.06 7.31 -13.08
CA LEU A 112 8.26 7.45 -14.30
C LEU A 112 7.46 8.77 -14.34
N GLY A 113 7.70 9.71 -13.42
CA GLY A 113 6.91 10.94 -13.28
C GLY A 113 5.48 10.69 -12.80
N GLY A 114 5.21 9.50 -12.27
CA GLY A 114 3.91 9.07 -11.79
C GLY A 114 3.61 9.46 -10.36
N ARG A 115 2.41 9.10 -9.92
CA ARG A 115 1.93 9.27 -8.54
C ARG A 115 1.31 7.98 -8.05
N ILE A 116 1.57 7.63 -6.80
CA ILE A 116 0.93 6.52 -6.10
C ILE A 116 0.21 7.05 -4.86
N GLY A 117 -1.00 6.55 -4.61
CA GLY A 117 -1.78 6.84 -3.42
C GLY A 117 -2.38 5.57 -2.83
N VAL A 118 -2.72 5.65 -1.56
CA VAL A 118 -3.42 4.60 -0.81
C VAL A 118 -4.69 5.16 -0.19
N SER A 119 -5.75 4.37 -0.22
CA SER A 119 -7.01 4.61 0.47
C SER A 119 -7.46 3.30 1.10
N THR A 120 -7.98 3.34 2.31
CA THR A 120 -8.35 2.13 3.06
C THR A 120 -9.55 2.41 3.94
N HIS A 121 -10.28 1.36 4.27
CA HIS A 121 -11.19 1.35 5.39
C HIS A 121 -10.89 0.12 6.26
N PRO A 122 -10.49 0.28 7.53
CA PRO A 122 -10.23 -0.83 8.44
C PRO A 122 -11.38 -1.84 8.48
N GLY A 123 -11.05 -3.12 8.42
CA GLY A 123 -11.96 -4.25 8.31
C GLY A 123 -12.59 -4.47 6.93
N ARG A 124 -12.40 -3.56 5.96
CA ARG A 124 -13.13 -3.61 4.68
C ARG A 124 -12.25 -3.72 3.44
N PHE A 125 -11.33 -2.78 3.21
CA PHE A 125 -10.54 -2.78 1.97
C PHE A 125 -9.24 -2.00 2.11
N THR A 126 -8.24 -2.39 1.32
CA THR A 126 -7.12 -1.51 0.94
C THR A 126 -7.13 -1.29 -0.56
N ARG A 127 -6.99 -0.04 -1.00
CA ARG A 127 -6.93 0.35 -2.40
C ARG A 127 -5.69 1.19 -2.67
N PHE A 128 -4.88 0.76 -3.63
CA PHE A 128 -3.78 1.51 -4.19
C PHE A 128 -4.18 2.07 -5.56
N LYS A 129 -3.81 3.32 -5.81
CA LYS A 129 -4.04 4.00 -7.09
C LYS A 129 -2.72 4.53 -7.62
N ILE A 130 -2.33 4.07 -8.79
CA ILE A 130 -1.15 4.54 -9.52
C ILE A 130 -1.64 5.31 -10.74
N ALA A 131 -1.13 6.52 -10.93
CA ALA A 131 -1.31 7.30 -12.13
C ALA A 131 0.06 7.54 -12.76
N LEU A 132 0.24 7.13 -14.00
CA LEU A 132 1.45 7.38 -14.78
C LEU A 132 1.11 8.36 -15.90
N PRO A 133 1.96 9.38 -16.16
CA PRO A 133 1.76 10.26 -17.29
C PRO A 133 1.89 9.50 -18.60
N ALA A 134 1.34 10.05 -19.68
CA ALA A 134 1.64 9.55 -21.01
C ALA A 134 3.16 9.62 -21.22
N PRO A 135 3.78 8.60 -21.85
CA PRO A 135 5.18 8.70 -22.21
C PRO A 135 5.37 9.99 -23.02
N SER A 136 6.33 10.82 -22.61
CA SER A 136 6.74 11.96 -23.40
C SER A 136 7.10 11.44 -24.79
N GLN A 137 6.40 11.90 -25.82
CA GLN A 137 6.92 11.80 -27.18
C GLN A 137 8.16 12.67 -27.21
N THR A 138 9.32 12.12 -26.82
CA THR A 138 10.59 12.70 -27.19
C THR A 138 10.60 12.62 -28.70
N ALA A 139 10.33 13.77 -29.35
CA ALA A 139 10.56 13.93 -30.76
C ALA A 139 12.00 13.48 -31.01
N VAL A 140 12.13 12.39 -31.77
CA VAL A 140 13.41 12.04 -32.38
C VAL A 140 13.65 13.18 -33.37
N ALA A 141 14.51 14.12 -32.94
CA ALA A 141 15.05 15.16 -33.80
C ALA A 141 16.12 14.56 -34.73
#